data_AF-A0A9D5JUU8-F1
#
_entry.id   AF-A0A9D5JUU8-F1
#
_cell.length_a   1.000
_cell.length_b   1.000
_cell.length_c   1.000
_cell.angle_alpha   90.00
_cell.angle_beta   90.00
_cell.angle_gamma   90.00
#
_symmetry.space_group_name_H-M   'P 1'
#
loop_
_entity.id
_entity.type
_entity.pdbx_description
1 polymer ?
#
loop_
_entity_poly.entity_id
_entity_poly.type
_entity_poly.pdbx_seq_one_letter_code
_entity_poly.pdbx_strand_id
1 'polypeptide(L)'
;VGIDRFLTTGDASVISNLTTENIRPILKETEGQDSHAQHLRKMAQTIFEFAQNSATCRGKELPKAALAVQENIEQAIHSSDHLVKPLKPLLEKMQARFQGYQHHQDLLNIFHVIKWCREHNLIQQGLTLLEESLITHLCHKVGFNADNLQQRHAISGAISFIAQKSPDGMSGGKEKDSLRAEDVIEIITPHIPSREFVKTFERLRSARNDINHGGYSANYKKAKDFQKTFDKVLTEFEKQLSS
;
A
#
# COMPACT_ATOMS: atom_id res chain seq x y z
N VAL A 1 -6.73 -9.99 -22.31
CA VAL A 1 -5.76 -8.90 -22.65
C VAL A 1 -5.74 -7.81 -21.58
N GLY A 2 -6.81 -7.02 -21.37
CA GLY A 2 -6.79 -5.94 -20.37
C GLY A 2 -6.64 -6.40 -18.91
N ILE A 3 -7.50 -7.33 -18.47
CA ILE A 3 -7.43 -7.90 -17.11
C ILE A 3 -6.11 -8.63 -16.89
N ASP A 4 -5.67 -9.47 -17.83
CA ASP A 4 -4.40 -10.19 -17.72
C ASP A 4 -3.19 -9.25 -17.59
N ARG A 5 -3.18 -8.14 -18.36
CA ARG A 5 -2.12 -7.13 -18.26
C ARG A 5 -2.13 -6.47 -16.88
N PHE A 6 -3.29 -6.08 -16.37
CA PHE A 6 -3.37 -5.49 -15.03
C PHE A 6 -2.88 -6.47 -13.95
N LEU A 7 -3.31 -7.74 -14.02
CA LEU A 7 -2.90 -8.78 -13.07
C LEU A 7 -1.42 -9.14 -13.12
N THR A 8 -0.74 -8.84 -14.22
CA THR A 8 0.70 -9.13 -14.41
C THR A 8 1.59 -7.91 -14.19
N THR A 9 1.09 -6.70 -14.43
CA THR A 9 1.90 -5.46 -14.44
C THR A 9 1.43 -4.40 -13.44
N GLY A 10 0.23 -4.51 -12.89
CA GLY A 10 -0.40 -3.49 -12.06
C GLY A 10 -0.94 -2.29 -12.86
N ASP A 11 -0.75 -2.26 -14.17
CA ASP A 11 -1.21 -1.19 -15.05
C ASP A 11 -2.68 -1.36 -15.45
N ALA A 12 -3.51 -0.43 -15.00
CA ALA A 12 -4.96 -0.41 -15.25
C ALA A 12 -5.36 0.35 -16.53
N SER A 13 -4.42 0.96 -17.25
CA SER A 13 -4.71 1.81 -18.43
C SER A 13 -5.50 1.07 -19.51
N VAL A 14 -5.13 -0.19 -19.79
CA VAL A 14 -5.80 -0.98 -20.83
C VAL A 14 -7.24 -1.34 -20.43
N ILE A 15 -7.48 -1.68 -19.16
CA ILE A 15 -8.86 -1.92 -18.68
C ILE A 15 -9.68 -0.65 -18.84
N SER A 16 -9.16 0.49 -18.38
CA SER A 16 -9.86 1.78 -18.44
C SER A 16 -10.19 2.20 -19.87
N ASN A 17 -9.24 2.04 -20.80
CA ASN A 17 -9.44 2.37 -22.21
C ASN A 17 -10.48 1.45 -22.87
N LEU A 18 -10.37 0.13 -22.71
CA LEU A 18 -11.32 -0.83 -23.28
C LEU A 18 -12.74 -0.60 -22.75
N THR A 19 -12.88 -0.34 -21.46
CA THR A 19 -14.19 -0.01 -20.88
C THR A 19 -14.71 1.30 -21.44
N THR A 20 -13.87 2.32 -21.60
CA THR A 20 -14.28 3.60 -22.21
C THR A 20 -14.70 3.44 -23.67
N GLU A 21 -14.01 2.62 -24.46
CA GLU A 21 -14.33 2.40 -25.88
C GLU A 21 -15.61 1.57 -26.07
N ASN A 22 -15.80 0.51 -25.29
CA ASN A 22 -16.87 -0.46 -25.51
C ASN A 22 -18.13 -0.20 -24.67
N ILE A 23 -17.99 0.36 -23.47
CA ILE A 23 -19.14 0.54 -22.54
C ILE A 23 -19.74 1.93 -22.64
N ARG A 24 -18.95 2.96 -22.99
CA ARG A 24 -19.45 4.33 -23.15
C ARG A 24 -20.53 4.47 -24.23
N PRO A 25 -20.44 3.81 -25.42
CA PRO A 25 -21.51 3.87 -26.40
C PRO A 25 -22.83 3.29 -25.87
N ILE A 26 -22.78 2.16 -25.17
CA ILE A 26 -23.95 1.49 -24.58
C ILE A 26 -24.62 2.41 -23.56
N LEU A 27 -23.83 3.01 -22.66
CA LEU A 27 -24.36 3.97 -21.69
C LEU A 27 -24.93 5.22 -22.36
N LYS A 28 -24.39 5.64 -23.50
CA LYS A 28 -24.93 6.78 -24.24
C LYS A 28 -26.28 6.45 -24.88
N GLU A 29 -26.39 5.28 -25.49
CA GLU A 29 -27.63 4.81 -26.16
C GLU A 29 -28.75 4.53 -25.16
N THR A 30 -28.40 3.97 -24.00
CA THR A 30 -29.37 3.64 -22.94
C THR A 30 -29.64 4.80 -21.98
N GLU A 31 -29.14 6.00 -22.26
CA GLU A 31 -29.20 7.17 -21.37
C GLU A 31 -28.73 6.87 -19.93
N GLY A 32 -27.73 5.99 -19.86
CA GLY A 32 -27.13 5.52 -18.62
C GLY A 32 -27.97 4.47 -17.89
N GLN A 33 -29.10 4.00 -18.39
CA GLN A 33 -29.98 3.06 -17.67
C GLN A 33 -29.49 1.62 -17.68
N ASP A 34 -28.49 1.28 -18.51
CA ASP A 34 -27.90 -0.06 -18.51
C ASP A 34 -27.04 -0.29 -17.25
N SER A 35 -27.60 -1.01 -16.28
CA SER A 35 -26.96 -1.31 -14.99
C SER A 35 -25.69 -2.16 -15.12
N HIS A 36 -25.59 -3.00 -16.15
CA HIS A 36 -24.42 -3.86 -16.37
C HIS A 36 -23.24 -3.06 -16.89
N ALA A 37 -23.51 -2.20 -17.86
CA ALA A 37 -22.57 -1.22 -18.36
C ALA A 37 -22.12 -0.26 -17.23
N GLN A 38 -23.03 0.15 -16.33
CA GLN A 38 -22.67 0.93 -15.14
C GLN A 38 -21.70 0.17 -14.22
N HIS A 39 -21.99 -1.10 -13.89
CA HIS A 39 -21.13 -1.90 -13.02
C HIS A 39 -19.74 -2.12 -13.61
N LEU A 40 -19.65 -2.46 -14.90
CA LEU A 40 -18.36 -2.63 -15.59
C LEU A 40 -17.56 -1.33 -15.64
N ARG A 41 -18.23 -0.20 -15.88
CA ARG A 41 -17.60 1.12 -15.83
C ARG A 41 -17.08 1.43 -14.44
N LYS A 42 -17.88 1.20 -13.40
CA LYS A 42 -17.49 1.48 -12.02
C LYS A 42 -16.33 0.61 -11.56
N MET A 43 -16.36 -0.68 -11.89
CA MET A 43 -15.25 -1.61 -11.64
C MET A 43 -13.95 -1.15 -12.31
N ALA A 44 -14.00 -0.78 -13.60
CA ALA A 44 -12.80 -0.29 -14.29
C ALA A 44 -12.25 1.00 -13.66
N GLN A 45 -13.14 1.89 -13.21
CA GLN A 45 -12.76 3.11 -12.51
C GLN A 45 -12.06 2.82 -11.17
N THR A 46 -12.62 1.95 -10.32
CA THR A 46 -12.03 1.65 -9.01
C THR A 46 -10.67 0.95 -9.14
N ILE A 47 -10.52 0.09 -10.15
CA ILE A 47 -9.23 -0.55 -10.48
C ILE A 47 -8.19 0.50 -10.89
N PHE A 48 -8.60 1.45 -11.73
CA PHE A 48 -7.73 2.53 -12.18
C PHE A 48 -7.30 3.43 -11.01
N GLU A 49 -8.23 3.81 -10.13
CA GLU A 49 -7.96 4.57 -8.91
C GLU A 49 -7.00 3.82 -7.97
N PHE A 50 -7.21 2.51 -7.76
CA PHE A 50 -6.31 1.67 -6.97
C PHE A 50 -4.89 1.63 -7.55
N ALA A 51 -4.75 1.47 -8.87
CA ALA A 51 -3.46 1.46 -9.55
C ALA A 51 -2.74 2.81 -9.41
N GLN A 52 -3.45 3.93 -9.61
CA GLN A 52 -2.88 5.27 -9.45
C GLN A 52 -2.47 5.56 -8.00
N ASN A 53 -3.31 5.18 -7.04
CA ASN A 53 -3.00 5.33 -5.61
C ASN A 53 -1.78 4.50 -5.22
N SER A 54 -1.64 3.29 -5.76
CA SER A 54 -0.47 2.42 -5.54
C SER A 54 0.79 3.06 -6.13
N ALA A 55 0.74 3.47 -7.39
CA ALA A 55 1.87 4.07 -8.10
C ALA A 55 2.38 5.38 -7.46
N THR A 56 1.49 6.12 -6.79
CA THR A 56 1.78 7.43 -6.20
C THR A 56 1.81 7.45 -4.66
N CYS A 57 1.84 6.28 -4.03
CA CYS A 57 1.93 6.09 -2.57
C CYS A 57 0.81 6.77 -1.76
N ARG A 58 -0.45 6.73 -2.22
CA ARG A 58 -1.60 7.30 -1.48
C ARG A 58 -2.09 6.34 -0.39
N GLY A 59 -1.23 6.10 0.60
CA GLY A 59 -1.44 5.11 1.68
C GLY A 59 -2.77 5.25 2.43
N LYS A 60 -3.27 6.48 2.61
CA LYS A 60 -4.57 6.74 3.28
C LYS A 60 -5.77 6.29 2.45
N GLU A 61 -5.67 6.35 1.13
CA GLU A 61 -6.76 6.01 0.20
C GLU A 61 -6.77 4.52 -0.12
N LEU A 62 -5.61 3.86 -0.05
CA LEU A 62 -5.41 2.50 -0.54
C LEU A 62 -6.29 1.42 0.10
N PRO A 63 -6.49 1.37 1.44
CA PRO A 63 -7.40 0.40 2.04
C PRO A 63 -8.83 0.53 1.51
N LYS A 64 -9.33 1.75 1.37
CA LYS A 64 -10.67 2.03 0.82
C LYS A 64 -10.76 1.71 -0.67
N ALA A 65 -9.74 2.09 -1.44
CA ALA A 65 -9.68 1.80 -2.87
C ALA A 65 -9.67 0.29 -3.15
N ALA A 66 -8.93 -0.50 -2.35
CA ALA A 66 -8.89 -1.95 -2.50
C ALA A 66 -10.24 -2.62 -2.17
N LEU A 67 -10.91 -2.18 -1.10
CA LEU A 67 -12.26 -2.62 -0.76
C LEU A 67 -13.26 -2.28 -1.88
N ALA A 68 -13.18 -1.05 -2.42
CA ALA A 68 -14.03 -0.64 -3.53
C ALA A 68 -13.78 -1.49 -4.79
N VAL A 69 -12.54 -1.92 -5.06
CA VAL A 69 -12.28 -2.89 -6.14
C VAL A 69 -12.94 -4.23 -5.84
N GLN A 70 -12.75 -4.78 -4.63
CA GLN A 70 -13.34 -6.06 -4.21
C GLN A 70 -14.87 -6.07 -4.40
N GLU A 71 -15.56 -5.05 -3.88
CA GLU A 71 -17.01 -4.91 -3.97
C GLU A 71 -17.51 -4.76 -5.41
N ASN A 72 -16.85 -3.93 -6.22
CA ASN A 72 -17.31 -3.67 -7.59
C ASN A 72 -17.04 -4.83 -8.55
N ILE A 73 -16.01 -5.64 -8.29
CA ILE A 73 -15.82 -6.90 -9.02
C ILE A 73 -16.94 -7.89 -8.71
N GLU A 74 -17.32 -8.00 -7.43
CA GLU A 74 -18.40 -8.88 -7.00
C GLU A 74 -19.72 -8.49 -7.67
N GLN A 75 -20.06 -7.20 -7.70
CA GLN A 75 -21.25 -6.70 -8.41
C GLN A 75 -21.19 -6.98 -9.92
N ALA A 76 -20.01 -6.83 -10.54
CA ALA A 76 -19.84 -7.13 -11.96
C ALA A 76 -20.02 -8.62 -12.26
N ILE A 77 -19.55 -9.54 -11.41
CA ILE A 77 -19.65 -11.01 -11.62
C ILE A 77 -21.09 -11.51 -11.52
N HIS A 78 -21.89 -10.96 -10.60
CA HIS A 78 -23.27 -11.40 -10.35
C HIS A 78 -24.27 -10.91 -11.39
N SER A 79 -23.84 -10.10 -12.36
CA SER A 79 -24.62 -9.76 -13.54
C SER A 79 -24.81 -10.97 -14.45
N SER A 80 -26.06 -11.24 -14.85
CA SER A 80 -26.43 -12.36 -15.74
C SER A 80 -26.39 -12.01 -17.24
N ASP A 81 -25.70 -10.93 -17.62
CA ASP A 81 -25.76 -10.34 -18.95
C ASP A 81 -24.78 -10.94 -19.98
N HIS A 82 -25.13 -10.80 -21.26
CA HIS A 82 -24.33 -11.22 -22.41
C HIS A 82 -22.98 -10.50 -22.52
N LEU A 83 -22.84 -9.28 -22.02
CA LEU A 83 -21.57 -8.54 -21.96
C LEU A 83 -20.61 -9.10 -20.90
N VAL A 84 -21.16 -9.56 -19.77
CA VAL A 84 -20.39 -10.03 -18.61
C VAL A 84 -20.04 -11.50 -18.72
N LYS A 85 -20.95 -12.35 -19.25
CA LYS A 85 -20.75 -13.80 -19.38
C LYS A 85 -19.39 -14.20 -19.97
N PRO A 86 -18.91 -13.60 -21.09
CA PRO A 86 -17.61 -13.92 -21.66
C PRO A 86 -16.43 -13.49 -20.77
N LEU A 87 -16.61 -12.46 -19.94
CA LEU A 87 -15.58 -11.90 -19.06
C LEU A 87 -15.51 -12.59 -17.69
N LYS A 88 -16.56 -13.31 -17.29
CA LYS A 88 -16.71 -13.91 -15.96
C LYS A 88 -15.45 -14.66 -15.48
N PRO A 89 -14.81 -15.56 -16.26
CA PRO A 89 -13.59 -16.24 -15.81
C PRO A 89 -12.42 -15.30 -15.50
N LEU A 90 -12.30 -14.17 -16.22
CA LEU A 90 -11.27 -13.16 -15.96
C LEU A 90 -11.62 -12.32 -14.72
N LEU A 91 -12.90 -11.99 -14.54
CA LEU A 91 -13.38 -11.28 -13.36
C LEU A 91 -13.19 -12.11 -12.09
N GLU A 92 -13.46 -13.41 -12.13
CA GLU A 92 -13.22 -14.33 -10.99
C GLU A 92 -11.72 -14.42 -10.64
N LYS A 93 -10.83 -14.47 -11.64
CA LYS A 93 -9.38 -14.39 -11.39
C LYS A 93 -9.00 -13.07 -10.71
N MET A 94 -9.60 -11.97 -11.12
CA MET A 94 -9.35 -10.66 -10.52
C MET A 94 -9.92 -10.59 -9.09
N GLN A 95 -11.12 -11.13 -8.87
CA GLN A 95 -11.75 -11.23 -7.57
C GLN A 95 -10.83 -11.96 -6.58
N ALA A 96 -10.28 -13.11 -6.99
CA ALA A 96 -9.36 -13.89 -6.16
C ALA A 96 -8.12 -13.10 -5.70
N ARG A 97 -7.69 -12.10 -6.47
CA ARG A 97 -6.52 -11.25 -6.15
C ARG A 97 -6.86 -10.13 -5.17
N PHE A 98 -8.14 -9.76 -5.10
CA PHE A 98 -8.67 -8.81 -4.15
C PHE A 98 -9.43 -9.50 -3.02
N GLN A 99 -9.33 -10.81 -2.86
CA GLN A 99 -9.84 -11.49 -1.66
C GLN A 99 -8.97 -11.17 -0.44
N GLY A 100 -9.61 -10.99 0.71
CA GLY A 100 -8.93 -10.84 2.00
C GLY A 100 -8.85 -9.40 2.53
N TYR A 101 -9.26 -8.39 1.75
CA TYR A 101 -9.44 -7.05 2.28
C TYR A 101 -10.66 -7.02 3.20
N GLN A 102 -10.55 -6.29 4.31
CA GLN A 102 -11.57 -6.26 5.36
C GLN A 102 -11.85 -4.83 5.81
N HIS A 103 -13.13 -4.50 6.01
CA HIS A 103 -13.48 -3.20 6.58
C HIS A 103 -12.87 -3.02 7.97
N HIS A 104 -12.44 -1.79 8.28
CA HIS A 104 -11.85 -1.40 9.57
C HIS A 104 -10.51 -2.09 9.91
N GLN A 105 -9.87 -2.74 8.94
CA GLN A 105 -8.58 -3.43 9.11
C GLN A 105 -7.48 -2.77 8.26
N ASP A 106 -7.25 -1.46 8.45
CA ASP A 106 -6.37 -0.67 7.59
C ASP A 106 -4.93 -1.20 7.53
N LEU A 107 -4.39 -1.67 8.67
CA LEU A 107 -3.05 -2.26 8.71
C LEU A 107 -2.99 -3.59 7.91
N LEU A 108 -3.99 -4.45 8.04
CA LEU A 108 -4.05 -5.68 7.24
C LEU A 108 -4.13 -5.36 5.75
N ASN A 109 -5.07 -4.48 5.39
CA ASN A 109 -5.32 -4.08 4.01
C ASN A 109 -4.09 -3.47 3.36
N ILE A 110 -3.36 -2.60 4.07
CA ILE A 110 -2.17 -1.98 3.48
C ILE A 110 -1.03 -2.99 3.30
N PHE A 111 -0.93 -4.03 4.14
CA PHE A 111 0.01 -5.14 3.90
C PHE A 111 -0.36 -5.94 2.65
N HIS A 112 -1.64 -6.14 2.35
CA HIS A 112 -2.07 -6.72 1.07
C HIS A 112 -1.65 -5.84 -0.12
N VAL A 113 -1.77 -4.51 -0.01
CA VAL A 113 -1.28 -3.59 -1.05
C VAL A 113 0.24 -3.61 -1.17
N ILE A 114 0.98 -3.74 -0.07
CA ILE A 114 2.45 -3.83 -0.10
C ILE A 114 2.89 -5.12 -0.81
N LYS A 115 2.18 -6.25 -0.59
CA LYS A 115 2.38 -7.48 -1.36
C LYS A 115 2.06 -7.29 -2.84
N TRP A 116 0.98 -6.58 -3.15
CA TRP A 116 0.67 -6.19 -4.53
C TRP A 116 1.83 -5.40 -5.15
N CYS A 117 2.39 -4.42 -4.44
CA CYS A 117 3.52 -3.64 -4.94
C CYS A 117 4.75 -4.51 -5.22
N ARG A 118 5.06 -5.45 -4.32
CA ARG A 118 6.14 -6.44 -4.48
C ARG A 118 5.95 -7.27 -5.75
N GLU A 119 4.73 -7.74 -6.02
CA GLU A 119 4.41 -8.60 -7.16
C GLU A 119 4.46 -7.87 -8.51
N HIS A 120 4.33 -6.54 -8.51
CA HIS A 120 4.26 -5.71 -9.72
C HIS A 120 5.48 -4.79 -9.90
N ASN A 121 6.62 -5.13 -9.31
CA ASN A 121 7.87 -4.35 -9.38
C ASN A 121 7.75 -2.90 -8.89
N LEU A 122 6.77 -2.59 -8.03
CA LEU A 122 6.59 -1.28 -7.39
C LEU A 122 7.36 -1.24 -6.06
N ILE A 123 8.63 -1.63 -6.10
CA ILE A 123 9.49 -1.79 -4.91
C ILE A 123 9.59 -0.49 -4.11
N GLN A 124 9.83 0.63 -4.79
CA GLN A 124 9.94 1.95 -4.16
C GLN A 124 8.65 2.35 -3.44
N GLN A 125 7.50 2.12 -4.08
CA GLN A 125 6.18 2.41 -3.52
C GLN A 125 5.91 1.52 -2.32
N GLY A 126 6.17 0.22 -2.41
CA GLY A 126 5.91 -0.70 -1.30
C GLY A 126 6.80 -0.44 -0.07
N LEU A 127 8.07 -0.06 -0.24
CA LEU A 127 8.93 0.37 0.88
C LEU A 127 8.38 1.65 1.53
N THR A 128 7.97 2.63 0.72
CA THR A 128 7.40 3.89 1.20
C THR A 128 6.10 3.65 1.97
N LEU A 129 5.18 2.87 1.39
CA LEU A 129 3.91 2.52 2.02
C LEU A 129 4.13 1.77 3.33
N LEU A 130 5.05 0.80 3.37
CA LEU A 130 5.36 0.05 4.59
C LEU A 130 5.83 0.96 5.73
N GLU A 131 6.77 1.87 5.48
CA GLU A 131 7.27 2.79 6.52
C GLU A 131 6.16 3.73 7.01
N GLU A 132 5.45 4.38 6.09
CA GLU A 132 4.40 5.35 6.42
C GLU A 132 3.21 4.70 7.15
N SER A 133 2.87 3.46 6.80
CA SER A 133 1.79 2.71 7.45
C SER A 133 2.16 2.25 8.85
N LEU A 134 3.41 1.83 9.08
CA LEU A 134 3.87 1.47 10.42
C LEU A 134 3.91 2.69 11.35
N ILE A 135 4.38 3.85 10.87
CA ILE A 135 4.32 5.11 11.63
C ILE A 135 2.87 5.48 11.95
N THR A 136 1.99 5.42 10.95
CA THR A 136 0.56 5.71 11.13
C THR A 136 -0.08 4.80 12.17
N HIS A 137 0.21 3.50 12.12
CA HIS A 137 -0.28 2.54 13.09
C HIS A 137 0.18 2.86 14.50
N LEU A 138 1.46 3.19 14.68
CA LEU A 138 2.02 3.56 15.98
C LEU A 138 1.43 4.87 16.51
N CYS A 139 1.19 5.88 15.65
CA CYS A 139 0.44 7.08 16.04
C CYS A 139 -0.92 6.71 16.63
N HIS A 140 -1.70 5.86 15.96
CA HIS A 140 -3.02 5.46 16.45
C HIS A 140 -2.95 4.68 17.76
N LYS A 141 -1.94 3.81 17.95
CA LYS A 141 -1.76 3.05 19.19
C LYS A 141 -1.56 3.94 20.41
N VAL A 142 -0.93 5.10 20.24
CA VAL A 142 -0.67 6.07 21.32
C VAL A 142 -1.69 7.22 21.37
N GLY A 143 -2.77 7.15 20.58
CA GLY A 143 -3.80 8.19 20.52
C GLY A 143 -3.37 9.48 19.82
N PHE A 144 -2.28 9.44 19.03
CA PHE A 144 -1.83 10.58 18.24
C PHE A 144 -2.62 10.70 16.94
N ASN A 145 -2.78 11.93 16.48
CA ASN A 145 -3.31 12.25 15.17
C ASN A 145 -2.24 11.96 14.11
N ALA A 146 -2.46 10.91 13.32
CA ALA A 146 -1.57 10.52 12.24
C ALA A 146 -1.51 11.53 11.06
N ASP A 147 -2.35 12.57 11.04
CA ASP A 147 -2.26 13.68 10.07
C ASP A 147 -1.42 14.85 10.58
N ASN A 148 -1.11 14.87 11.89
CA ASN A 148 -0.28 15.91 12.48
C ASN A 148 1.20 15.59 12.26
N LEU A 149 1.88 16.45 11.47
CA LEU A 149 3.28 16.25 11.10
C LEU A 149 4.22 16.15 12.30
N GLN A 150 4.03 16.99 13.33
CA GLN A 150 4.87 16.99 14.51
C GLN A 150 4.74 15.68 15.30
N GLN A 151 3.52 15.18 15.48
CA GLN A 151 3.27 13.91 16.17
C GLN A 151 3.84 12.71 15.40
N ARG A 152 3.70 12.68 14.08
CA ARG A 152 4.33 11.65 13.23
C ARG A 152 5.86 11.70 13.32
N HIS A 153 6.44 12.89 13.25
CA HIS A 153 7.89 13.07 13.36
C HIS A 153 8.41 12.65 14.73
N ALA A 154 7.67 12.93 15.81
CA ALA A 154 8.02 12.47 17.14
C ALA A 154 8.05 10.93 17.23
N ILE A 155 7.06 10.24 16.65
CA ILE A 155 7.03 8.77 16.56
C ILE A 155 8.21 8.23 15.75
N SER A 156 8.45 8.77 14.56
CA SER A 156 9.57 8.36 13.69
C SER A 156 10.93 8.60 14.34
N GLY A 157 11.09 9.73 15.04
CA GLY A 157 12.28 10.07 15.81
C GLY A 157 12.49 9.15 17.01
N ALA A 158 11.43 8.81 17.75
CA ALA A 158 11.50 7.93 18.91
C ALA A 158 12.02 6.53 18.52
N ILE A 159 11.55 5.97 17.39
CA ILE A 159 12.06 4.69 16.84
C ILE A 159 13.56 4.79 16.59
N SER A 160 14.01 5.88 15.96
CA SER A 160 15.43 6.13 15.67
C SER A 160 16.28 6.20 16.94
N PHE A 161 15.76 6.85 17.98
CA PHE A 161 16.46 6.97 19.26
C PHE A 161 16.57 5.63 20.00
N ILE A 162 15.52 4.81 19.96
CA ILE A 162 15.53 3.43 20.49
C ILE A 162 16.56 2.59 19.73
N ALA A 163 16.69 2.79 18.41
CA ALA A 163 17.72 2.14 17.60
C ALA A 163 19.14 2.57 18.00
N GLN A 164 19.36 3.86 18.27
CA GLN A 164 20.68 4.40 18.66
C GLN A 164 21.14 3.94 20.05
N LYS A 165 20.22 3.78 21.00
CA LYS A 165 20.53 3.22 22.33
C LYS A 165 20.77 1.70 22.32
N SER A 166 20.60 1.04 21.17
CA SER A 166 21.01 -0.35 20.97
C SER A 166 22.50 -0.43 20.58
N PRO A 167 23.27 -1.46 20.99
CA PRO A 167 24.71 -1.58 20.72
C PRO A 167 25.20 -1.42 19.26
N ASP A 168 24.33 -1.34 18.25
CA ASP A 168 24.66 -1.33 16.82
C ASP A 168 24.27 -0.02 16.09
N GLY A 169 23.96 1.06 16.81
CA GLY A 169 23.26 2.24 16.25
C GLY A 169 24.04 3.12 15.26
N MET A 170 23.46 3.39 14.07
CA MET A 170 23.82 4.48 13.16
C MET A 170 22.95 5.74 13.39
N SER A 171 23.52 6.91 13.05
CA SER A 171 23.09 8.26 13.44
C SER A 171 21.89 8.83 12.67
N GLY A 172 21.00 9.53 13.38
CA GLY A 172 19.92 10.38 12.85
C GLY A 172 19.88 11.74 13.54
N GLY A 173 19.71 12.81 12.75
CA GLY A 173 19.89 14.22 13.14
C GLY A 173 18.82 14.81 14.08
N LYS A 174 19.17 15.96 14.69
CA LYS A 174 18.37 16.69 15.66
C LYS A 174 17.61 17.84 14.98
N GLU A 175 16.29 17.90 15.15
CA GLU A 175 15.52 19.15 15.00
C GLU A 175 15.00 19.61 16.37
N LYS A 176 14.96 20.93 16.56
CA LYS A 176 14.53 21.63 17.78
C LYS A 176 13.19 22.32 17.52
N ASP A 177 12.37 22.38 18.58
CA ASP A 177 11.10 23.13 18.73
C ASP A 177 9.78 22.43 18.36
N SER A 178 9.69 21.11 18.52
CA SER A 178 8.45 20.31 18.43
C SER A 178 8.39 19.27 19.55
N LEU A 179 7.23 18.62 19.76
CA LEU A 179 7.08 17.42 20.61
C LEU A 179 8.29 16.53 20.40
N ARG A 180 9.12 16.36 21.43
CA ARG A 180 10.43 15.77 21.22
C ARG A 180 10.29 14.27 21.13
N ALA A 181 11.11 13.65 20.28
CA ALA A 181 11.18 12.20 20.18
C ALA A 181 11.37 11.56 21.56
N GLU A 182 12.20 12.16 22.41
CA GLU A 182 12.50 11.70 23.77
C GLU A 182 11.26 11.63 24.67
N ASP A 183 10.34 12.59 24.51
CA ASP A 183 9.11 12.68 25.32
C ASP A 183 8.09 11.58 24.96
N VAL A 184 8.25 10.95 23.79
CA VAL A 184 7.32 9.94 23.27
C VAL A 184 7.88 8.52 23.43
N ILE A 185 9.16 8.35 23.80
CA ILE A 185 9.80 7.02 23.94
C ILE A 185 9.05 6.14 24.93
N GLU A 186 8.76 6.65 26.13
CA GLU A 186 8.09 5.85 27.17
C GLU A 186 6.67 5.45 26.75
N ILE A 187 6.01 6.29 25.95
CA ILE A 187 4.65 6.06 25.44
C ILE A 187 4.66 5.02 24.31
N ILE A 188 5.62 5.10 23.39
CA ILE A 188 5.66 4.20 22.22
C ILE A 188 6.30 2.84 22.52
N THR A 189 7.25 2.76 23.45
CA THR A 189 8.01 1.53 23.75
C THR A 189 7.11 0.32 24.04
N PRO A 190 6.02 0.43 24.85
CA PRO A 190 5.09 -0.67 25.07
C PRO A 190 4.38 -1.19 23.81
N HIS A 191 4.33 -0.40 22.74
CA HIS A 191 3.70 -0.75 21.47
C HIS A 191 4.70 -1.24 20.41
N ILE A 192 6.00 -1.25 20.72
CA ILE A 192 7.03 -1.81 19.86
C ILE A 192 7.22 -3.29 20.24
N PRO A 193 6.90 -4.25 19.35
CA PRO A 193 6.84 -5.67 19.71
C PRO A 193 8.17 -6.25 20.22
N SER A 194 9.29 -5.75 19.70
CA SER A 194 10.62 -6.25 20.06
C SER A 194 11.73 -5.30 19.63
N ARG A 195 12.94 -5.54 20.14
CA ARG A 195 14.15 -4.88 19.61
C ARG A 195 14.43 -5.22 18.15
N GLU A 196 14.05 -6.42 17.71
CA GLU A 196 14.18 -6.82 16.30
C GLU A 196 13.26 -6.01 15.39
N PHE A 197 12.06 -5.62 15.85
CA PHE A 197 11.19 -4.71 15.11
C PHE A 197 11.90 -3.40 14.76
N VAL A 198 12.59 -2.80 15.73
CA VAL A 198 13.34 -1.55 15.54
C VAL A 198 14.47 -1.73 14.52
N LYS A 199 15.21 -2.84 14.59
CA LYS A 199 16.26 -3.17 13.60
C LYS A 199 15.69 -3.37 12.19
N THR A 200 14.55 -4.06 12.07
CA THR A 200 13.85 -4.24 10.79
C THR A 200 13.38 -2.89 10.24
N PHE A 201 12.88 -2.00 11.09
CA PHE A 201 12.44 -0.66 10.73
C PHE A 201 13.58 0.21 10.20
N GLU A 202 14.74 0.24 10.85
CA GLU A 202 15.89 1.00 10.33
C GLU A 202 16.40 0.45 9.00
N ARG A 203 16.35 -0.87 8.81
CA ARG A 203 16.69 -1.50 7.52
C ARG A 203 15.72 -1.08 6.42
N LEU A 204 14.43 -1.07 6.71
CA LEU A 204 13.38 -0.57 5.82
C LEU A 204 13.66 0.89 5.44
N ARG A 205 13.83 1.77 6.43
CA ARG A 205 14.09 3.20 6.22
C ARG A 205 15.34 3.43 5.38
N SER A 206 16.43 2.72 5.68
CA SER A 206 17.67 2.79 4.89
C SER A 206 17.44 2.41 3.43
N ALA A 207 16.74 1.30 3.16
CA ALA A 207 16.42 0.88 1.80
C ALA A 207 15.48 1.88 1.08
N ARG A 208 14.46 2.39 1.77
CA ARG A 208 13.52 3.39 1.23
C ARG A 208 14.24 4.70 0.88
N ASN A 209 15.12 5.18 1.75
CA ASN A 209 15.90 6.39 1.49
C ASN A 209 16.82 6.21 0.28
N ASP A 210 17.54 5.09 0.21
CA ASP A 210 18.47 4.81 -0.88
C ASP A 210 17.78 4.80 -2.26
N ILE A 211 16.68 4.05 -2.40
CA ILE A 211 15.92 4.01 -3.66
C ILE A 211 15.31 5.36 -4.02
N ASN A 212 14.85 6.15 -3.03
CA ASN A 212 14.30 7.48 -3.25
C ASN A 212 15.39 8.50 -3.66
N HIS A 213 16.61 8.34 -3.17
CA HIS A 213 17.75 9.15 -3.57
C HIS A 213 18.36 8.73 -4.91
N GLY A 214 17.85 7.67 -5.57
CA GLY A 214 18.29 7.27 -6.91
C GLY A 214 19.75 6.84 -6.99
N GLY A 215 20.34 6.40 -5.88
CA GLY A 215 21.73 5.93 -5.83
C GLY A 215 22.81 7.02 -5.80
N TYR A 216 22.46 8.29 -5.59
CA TYR A 216 23.44 9.39 -5.42
C TYR A 216 24.15 9.41 -4.05
N SER A 217 24.06 8.32 -3.28
CA SER A 217 24.76 8.18 -2.00
C SER A 217 26.07 7.40 -2.17
N ALA A 218 27.07 7.67 -1.33
CA ALA A 218 28.36 6.99 -1.40
C ALA A 218 28.26 5.46 -1.21
N ASN A 219 27.23 4.99 -0.50
CA ASN A 219 27.00 3.58 -0.15
C ASN A 219 25.68 3.05 -0.74
N TYR A 220 25.38 3.39 -2.00
CA TYR A 220 24.14 2.97 -2.64
C TYR A 220 24.05 1.44 -2.83
N LYS A 221 22.84 0.90 -2.71
CA LYS A 221 22.51 -0.50 -2.98
C LYS A 221 22.41 -0.75 -4.47
N LYS A 222 22.79 -1.96 -4.89
CA LYS A 222 22.57 -2.41 -6.27
C LYS A 222 21.10 -2.74 -6.48
N ALA A 223 20.60 -2.53 -7.69
CA ALA A 223 19.22 -2.82 -8.07
C ALA A 223 18.74 -4.22 -7.62
N LYS A 224 19.57 -5.25 -7.85
CA LYS A 224 19.28 -6.65 -7.49
C LYS A 224 19.09 -6.91 -5.99
N ASP A 225 19.55 -6.01 -5.13
CA ASP A 225 19.52 -6.18 -3.68
C ASP A 225 18.25 -5.57 -3.05
N PHE A 226 17.54 -4.71 -3.78
CA PHE A 226 16.30 -4.09 -3.27
C PHE A 226 15.17 -5.10 -3.10
N GLN A 227 14.93 -5.98 -4.08
CA GLN A 227 13.91 -7.02 -3.96
C GLN A 227 14.15 -7.91 -2.74
N LYS A 228 15.39 -8.39 -2.57
CA LYS A 228 15.78 -9.20 -1.41
C LYS A 228 15.58 -8.47 -0.08
N THR A 229 15.89 -7.17 -0.06
CA THR A 229 15.70 -6.35 1.14
C THR A 229 14.22 -6.16 1.43
N PHE A 230 13.41 -5.87 0.41
CA PHE A 230 11.95 -5.75 0.52
C PHE A 230 11.35 -7.03 1.09
N ASP A 231 11.63 -8.18 0.47
CA ASP A 231 11.08 -9.47 0.89
C ASP A 231 11.43 -9.77 2.35
N LYS A 232 12.69 -9.52 2.72
CA LYS A 232 13.17 -9.71 4.09
C LYS A 232 12.42 -8.83 5.09
N VAL A 233 12.30 -7.52 4.84
CA VAL A 233 11.62 -6.62 5.79
C VAL A 233 10.13 -6.93 5.88
N LEU A 234 9.48 -7.22 4.75
CA LEU A 234 8.06 -7.57 4.73
C LEU A 234 7.78 -8.82 5.58
N THR A 235 8.52 -9.91 5.34
CA THR A 235 8.35 -11.16 6.11
C THR A 235 8.66 -10.99 7.59
N GLU A 236 9.69 -10.20 7.94
CA GLU A 236 10.02 -9.90 9.34
C GLU A 236 8.86 -9.16 10.03
N PHE A 237 8.29 -8.11 9.41
CA PHE A 237 7.17 -7.39 9.99
C PHE A 237 5.89 -8.22 10.10
N GLU A 238 5.57 -9.03 9.09
CA GLU A 238 4.42 -9.94 9.16
C GLU A 238 4.51 -10.86 10.38
N LYS A 239 5.70 -11.43 10.64
CA LYS A 239 5.94 -12.28 11.80
C LYS A 239 5.81 -11.50 13.12
N GLN A 240 6.35 -10.29 13.19
CA GLN A 240 6.41 -9.47 14.40
C GLN A 240 5.06 -8.83 14.77
N LEU A 241 4.16 -8.65 13.80
CA LEU A 241 2.83 -8.05 14.01
C LEU A 241 1.70 -9.09 14.13
N SER A 242 1.99 -10.36 13.83
CA SER A 242 1.02 -11.47 14.00
C SER A 242 1.12 -12.16 15.37
N SER A 243 2.12 -11.80 16.18
CA SER A 243 2.39 -12.33 17.52
C SER A 243 1.85 -11.39 18.60
#